data_AF-A0A949SRU6-F1
#
_entry.id   AF-A0A949SRU6-F1
#
_cell.length_a   1.000
_cell.length_b   1.000
_cell.length_c   1.000
_cell.angle_alpha   90.00
_cell.angle_beta   90.00
_cell.angle_gamma   90.00
#
_symmetry.space_group_name_H-M   'P 1'
#
loop_
_entity.id
_entity.type
_entity.pdbx_description
1 polymer ?
#
loop_
_entity_poly.entity_id
_entity_poly.type
_entity_poly.pdbx_seq_one_letter_code
_entity_poly.pdbx_strand_id
1 'polypeptide(L)'
;MLHADAHGAYERGAAWRRQPCEHCGGEYFYFNEQLGYGEAASIMFIGSVEAKHAAAREASGDLLFRLKHFGQLVRCPDCGKFQAAMIAQARQELASRALRRGIAWTLLPVFGFAISAMFIKAVEWPMLGMFVSGLLGGVATLSIWYLARSFDPNQDRYLIWRPDKETEQKALTRKAFEFLVAEGAIQDDGPTAL
;
A
#
# COMPACT_ATOMS: atom_id res chain seq x y z
N MET A 1 -17.48 17.47 27.88
CA MET A 1 -16.66 16.82 26.83
C MET A 1 -15.91 15.68 27.51
N LEU A 2 -16.19 14.43 27.13
CA LEU A 2 -15.46 13.26 27.65
C LEU A 2 -14.11 13.19 26.92
N HIS A 3 -13.00 13.16 27.66
CA HIS A 3 -11.68 12.93 27.09
C HIS A 3 -11.52 11.44 26.80
N ALA A 4 -11.27 11.10 25.53
CA ALA A 4 -10.91 9.77 25.08
C ALA A 4 -9.43 9.78 24.69
N ASP A 5 -8.65 8.86 25.27
CA ASP A 5 -7.24 8.68 24.92
C ASP A 5 -7.11 7.51 23.96
N ALA A 6 -6.56 7.77 22.78
CA ALA A 6 -6.28 6.75 21.77
C ALA A 6 -4.93 6.08 22.06
N HIS A 7 -4.92 4.75 22.11
CA HIS A 7 -3.73 3.92 22.23
C HIS A 7 -3.51 3.19 20.92
N GLY A 8 -2.39 3.44 20.26
CA GLY A 8 -1.97 2.72 19.05
C GLY A 8 -0.91 1.67 19.36
N ALA A 9 -0.98 0.53 18.69
CA ALA A 9 0.06 -0.49 18.70
C ALA A 9 0.46 -0.87 17.26
N TYR A 10 1.74 -1.21 17.09
CA TYR A 10 2.29 -1.67 15.82
C TYR A 10 2.95 -3.02 16.02
N GLU A 11 2.73 -3.93 15.09
CA GLU A 11 3.38 -5.24 15.10
C GLU A 11 3.99 -5.53 13.74
N ARG A 12 5.24 -6.00 13.72
CA ARG A 12 5.93 -6.43 12.51
C ARG A 12 6.03 -7.94 12.50
N GLY A 13 5.76 -8.52 11.33
CA GLY A 13 5.96 -9.93 11.08
C GLY A 13 6.37 -10.14 9.65
N ALA A 14 7.00 -11.28 9.41
CA ALA A 14 7.36 -11.70 8.09
C ALA A 14 7.12 -13.19 7.93
N ALA A 15 6.83 -13.62 6.71
CA ALA A 15 6.62 -15.02 6.36
C ALA A 15 7.11 -15.30 4.95
N TRP A 16 7.61 -16.52 4.72
CA TRP A 16 7.91 -17.00 3.38
C TRP A 16 6.64 -17.41 2.65
N ARG A 17 6.47 -16.92 1.42
CA ARG A 17 5.34 -17.25 0.57
C ARG A 17 5.78 -18.00 -0.66
N ARG A 18 5.11 -19.13 -0.90
CA ARG A 18 5.25 -19.90 -2.13
C ARG A 18 4.34 -19.30 -3.20
N GLN A 19 4.88 -19.04 -4.38
CA GLN A 19 4.13 -18.49 -5.50
C GLN A 19 4.46 -19.25 -6.80
N PRO A 20 3.47 -19.91 -7.45
CA PRO A 20 3.64 -20.50 -8.77
C PRO A 20 3.61 -19.40 -9.84
N CYS A 21 4.51 -19.45 -10.81
CA CYS A 21 4.58 -18.49 -11.90
C CYS A 21 3.67 -18.89 -13.06
N GLU A 22 2.73 -18.01 -13.42
CA GLU A 22 1.83 -18.20 -14.58
C GLU A 22 2.54 -18.11 -15.94
N HIS A 23 3.76 -17.54 -16.01
CA HIS A 23 4.48 -17.33 -17.27
C HIS A 23 5.44 -18.48 -17.62
N CYS A 24 6.19 -19.00 -16.63
CA CYS A 24 7.17 -20.07 -16.85
C CYS A 24 6.76 -21.41 -16.22
N GLY A 25 5.69 -21.46 -15.41
CA GLY A 25 5.28 -22.65 -14.66
C GLY A 25 6.20 -23.01 -13.49
N GLY A 26 7.28 -22.26 -13.27
CA GLY A 26 8.20 -22.45 -12.15
C GLY A 26 7.58 -22.01 -10.81
N GLU A 27 8.12 -22.53 -9.72
CA GLU A 27 7.73 -22.13 -8.38
C GLU A 27 8.87 -21.37 -7.70
N TYR A 28 8.54 -20.24 -7.11
CA TYR A 28 9.49 -19.44 -6.35
C TYR A 28 8.90 -19.07 -4.99
N PHE A 29 9.81 -18.77 -4.07
CA PHE A 29 9.49 -18.36 -2.71
C PHE A 29 9.90 -16.91 -2.56
N TYR A 30 9.10 -16.12 -1.86
CA TYR A 30 9.49 -14.76 -1.53
C TYR A 30 9.20 -14.40 -0.08
N PHE A 31 10.06 -13.57 0.49
CA PHE A 31 9.92 -13.10 1.86
C PHE A 31 8.92 -11.94 1.91
N ASN A 32 7.78 -12.14 2.57
CA ASN A 32 6.73 -11.14 2.73
C ASN A 32 6.79 -10.55 4.13
N GLU A 33 7.24 -9.30 4.23
CA GLU A 33 7.28 -8.54 5.48
C GLU A 33 6.13 -7.54 5.50
N GLN A 34 5.41 -7.49 6.63
CA GLN A 34 4.23 -6.66 6.81
C GLN A 34 4.23 -5.97 8.18
N LEU A 35 3.53 -4.85 8.25
CA LEU A 35 3.29 -4.09 9.47
C LEU A 35 1.78 -4.07 9.73
N GLY A 36 1.35 -4.63 10.85
CA GLY A 36 -0.02 -4.51 11.37
C GLY A 36 -0.15 -3.31 12.30
N TYR A 37 -1.33 -2.69 12.29
CA TYR A 37 -1.68 -1.57 13.15
C TYR A 37 -3.02 -1.82 13.85
N GLY A 38 -3.09 -1.49 15.12
CA GLY A 38 -4.32 -1.54 15.92
C GLY A 38 -4.49 -0.30 16.76
N GLU A 39 -5.74 0.12 16.97
CA GLU A 39 -6.09 1.34 17.68
C GLU A 39 -7.26 1.08 18.62
N ALA A 40 -7.07 1.39 19.91
CA ALA A 40 -8.14 1.28 20.90
C ALA A 40 -8.20 2.54 21.77
N ALA A 41 -9.41 2.99 22.07
CA ALA A 41 -9.63 4.15 22.91
C ALA A 41 -10.00 3.75 24.34
N SER A 42 -9.47 4.48 25.32
CA SER A 42 -9.94 4.44 26.71
C SER A 42 -10.67 5.73 27.07
N ILE A 43 -11.81 5.63 27.77
CA ILE A 43 -12.57 6.79 28.23
C ILE A 43 -12.05 7.19 29.62
N MET A 44 -11.61 8.45 29.76
CA MET A 44 -11.13 9.01 31.04
C MET A 44 -10.09 8.14 31.76
N PHE A 45 -9.12 7.56 31.02
CA PHE A 45 -8.08 6.65 31.54
C PHE A 45 -8.59 5.33 32.17
N ILE A 46 -9.90 5.12 32.24
CA ILE A 46 -10.48 3.87 32.74
C ILE A 46 -10.27 2.80 31.67
N GLY A 47 -9.64 1.69 32.05
CA GLY A 47 -9.36 0.58 31.14
C GLY A 47 -8.17 0.83 30.20
N SER A 48 -7.24 1.71 30.55
CA SER A 48 -6.08 2.04 29.69
C SER A 48 -5.15 0.84 29.42
N VAL A 49 -5.04 -0.09 30.36
CA VAL A 49 -4.28 -1.34 30.19
C VAL A 49 -5.01 -2.27 29.23
N GLU A 50 -6.32 -2.42 29.40
CA GLU A 50 -7.20 -3.20 28.53
C GLU A 50 -7.24 -2.62 27.11
N ALA A 51 -7.25 -1.29 26.97
CA ALA A 51 -7.17 -0.61 25.68
C ALA A 51 -5.82 -0.88 25.00
N LYS A 52 -4.70 -0.84 25.73
CA LYS A 52 -3.40 -1.24 25.16
C LYS A 52 -3.37 -2.69 24.70
N HIS A 53 -3.92 -3.61 25.51
CA HIS A 53 -4.03 -5.02 25.11
C HIS A 53 -4.98 -5.22 23.92
N ALA A 54 -6.06 -4.44 23.83
CA ALA A 54 -6.97 -4.46 22.70
C ALA A 54 -6.28 -3.96 21.42
N ALA A 55 -5.57 -2.82 21.48
CA ALA A 55 -4.78 -2.30 20.37
C ALA A 55 -3.72 -3.31 19.89
N ALA A 56 -3.03 -4.00 20.82
CA ALA A 56 -2.06 -5.04 20.47
C ALA A 56 -2.72 -6.26 19.80
N ARG A 57 -3.88 -6.72 20.28
CA ARG A 57 -4.64 -7.81 19.63
C ARG A 57 -5.14 -7.43 18.25
N GLU A 58 -5.54 -6.18 18.05
CA GLU A 58 -5.95 -5.69 16.74
C GLU A 58 -4.75 -5.59 15.79
N ALA A 59 -3.60 -5.11 16.27
CA ALA A 59 -2.37 -5.05 15.49
C ALA A 59 -1.92 -6.45 15.02
N SER A 60 -2.01 -7.46 15.89
CA SER A 60 -1.68 -8.85 15.53
C SER A 60 -2.68 -9.43 14.53
N GLY A 61 -3.97 -9.15 14.71
CA GLY A 61 -5.03 -9.53 13.77
C GLY A 61 -4.85 -8.91 12.39
N ASP A 62 -4.57 -7.61 12.33
CA ASP A 62 -4.28 -6.88 11.09
C ASP A 62 -3.00 -7.40 10.43
N LEU A 63 -1.95 -7.68 11.20
CA LEU A 63 -0.71 -8.29 10.69
C LEU A 63 -0.98 -9.64 10.03
N LEU A 64 -1.71 -10.54 10.69
CA LEU A 64 -2.06 -11.86 10.14
C LEU A 64 -2.94 -11.74 8.90
N PHE A 65 -3.89 -10.80 8.90
CA PHE A 65 -4.71 -10.52 7.74
C PHE A 65 -3.86 -10.04 6.56
N ARG A 66 -2.92 -9.11 6.80
CA ARG A 66 -1.99 -8.58 5.79
C ARG A 66 -1.05 -9.64 5.25
N LEU A 67 -0.45 -10.43 6.12
CA LEU A 67 0.41 -11.56 5.75
C LEU A 67 -0.32 -12.62 4.93
N LYS A 68 -1.67 -12.69 4.98
CA LYS A 68 -2.53 -13.60 4.19
C LYS A 68 -3.07 -13.01 2.88
N HIS A 69 -3.38 -11.72 2.84
CA HIS A 69 -4.05 -11.12 1.67
C HIS A 69 -3.15 -10.24 0.81
N PHE A 70 -2.12 -9.63 1.40
CA PHE A 70 -1.26 -8.68 0.71
C PHE A 70 0.11 -9.29 0.46
N GLY A 71 0.46 -9.41 -0.82
CA GLY A 71 1.78 -9.86 -1.24
C GLY A 71 2.66 -8.66 -1.64
N GLN A 72 3.96 -8.78 -1.40
CA GLN A 72 4.92 -7.85 -1.98
C GLN A 72 5.05 -8.05 -3.49
N LEU A 73 5.34 -6.97 -4.21
CA LEU A 73 5.55 -6.99 -5.65
C LEU A 73 6.92 -7.60 -5.95
N VAL A 74 6.95 -8.87 -6.35
CA VAL A 74 8.20 -9.59 -6.59
C VAL A 74 8.21 -10.19 -7.99
N ARG A 75 9.32 -10.01 -8.71
CA ARG A 75 9.53 -10.62 -10.03
C ARG A 75 9.85 -12.09 -9.86
N CYS A 76 9.37 -12.92 -10.79
CA CYS A 76 9.83 -14.29 -10.87
C CYS A 76 11.36 -14.32 -11.15
N PRO A 77 12.17 -15.05 -10.37
CA PRO A 77 13.61 -15.12 -10.59
C PRO A 77 13.98 -15.81 -11.91
N ASP A 78 13.12 -16.72 -12.42
CA ASP A 78 13.39 -17.46 -13.65
C ASP A 78 13.06 -16.65 -14.92
N CYS A 79 11.91 -15.97 -14.95
CA CYS A 79 11.45 -15.25 -16.16
C CYS A 79 11.44 -13.73 -16.05
N GLY A 80 11.67 -13.16 -14.86
CA GLY A 80 11.72 -11.72 -14.61
C GLY A 80 10.37 -10.98 -14.69
N LYS A 81 9.26 -11.72 -14.94
CA LYS A 81 7.92 -11.16 -15.06
C LYS A 81 7.20 -11.09 -13.71
N PHE A 82 6.30 -10.11 -13.58
CA PHE A 82 5.35 -10.01 -12.47
C PHE A 82 4.10 -10.85 -12.75
N GLN A 83 3.46 -11.32 -11.70
CA GLN A 83 2.22 -12.09 -11.81
C GLN A 83 1.00 -11.18 -11.87
N ALA A 84 -0.03 -11.60 -12.61
CA ALA A 84 -1.27 -10.86 -12.80
C ALA A 84 -1.94 -10.47 -11.47
N ALA A 85 -1.94 -11.36 -10.47
CA ALA A 85 -2.50 -11.08 -9.15
C ALA A 85 -1.76 -9.93 -8.42
N MET A 86 -0.42 -9.93 -8.47
CA MET A 86 0.40 -8.87 -7.88
C MET A 86 0.22 -7.53 -8.62
N ILE A 87 0.09 -7.57 -9.95
CA ILE A 87 -0.18 -6.39 -10.77
C ILE A 87 -1.56 -5.81 -10.43
N ALA A 88 -2.58 -6.66 -10.27
CA ALA A 88 -3.93 -6.21 -9.91
C ALA A 88 -3.95 -5.52 -8.54
N GLN A 89 -3.26 -6.08 -7.54
CA GLN A 89 -3.11 -5.45 -6.22
C GLN A 89 -2.39 -4.09 -6.33
N ALA A 90 -1.27 -4.03 -7.07
CA ALA A 90 -0.54 -2.79 -7.28
C ALA A 90 -1.37 -1.70 -7.97
N ARG A 91 -2.16 -2.07 -8.98
CA ARG A 91 -3.08 -1.15 -9.68
C ARG A 91 -4.12 -0.57 -8.73
N GLN A 92 -4.69 -1.38 -7.84
CA GLN A 92 -5.67 -0.89 -6.86
C GLN A 92 -5.05 0.06 -5.84
N GLU A 93 -3.84 -0.25 -5.36
CA GLU A 93 -3.12 0.63 -4.44
C GLU A 93 -2.71 1.95 -5.10
N LEU A 94 -2.16 1.90 -6.31
CA LEU A 94 -1.76 3.09 -7.06
C LEU A 94 -2.98 3.95 -7.40
N ALA A 95 -4.07 3.34 -7.87
CA ALA A 95 -5.29 4.06 -8.23
C ALA A 95 -5.94 4.73 -7.00
N SER A 96 -5.98 4.07 -5.85
CA SER A 96 -6.55 4.64 -4.62
C SER A 96 -5.67 5.77 -4.05
N ARG A 97 -4.34 5.64 -4.10
CA ARG A 97 -3.41 6.71 -3.71
C ARG A 97 -3.51 7.90 -4.68
N ALA A 98 -3.58 7.65 -5.98
CA ALA A 98 -3.72 8.67 -7.02
C ALA A 98 -5.03 9.46 -6.82
N LEU A 99 -6.15 8.76 -6.58
CA LEU A 99 -7.44 9.38 -6.33
C LEU A 99 -7.40 10.25 -5.08
N ARG A 100 -6.83 9.76 -3.97
CA ARG A 100 -6.74 10.50 -2.70
C ARG A 100 -5.91 11.78 -2.86
N ARG A 101 -4.76 11.68 -3.53
CA ARG A 101 -3.91 12.85 -3.83
C ARG A 101 -4.62 13.83 -4.76
N GLY A 102 -5.28 13.33 -5.80
CA GLY A 102 -6.03 14.15 -6.74
C GLY A 102 -7.17 14.92 -6.08
N ILE A 103 -7.98 14.27 -5.23
CA ILE A 103 -9.03 14.93 -4.45
C ILE A 103 -8.44 16.04 -3.58
N ALA A 104 -7.33 15.79 -2.88
CA ALA A 104 -6.66 16.81 -2.07
C ALA A 104 -6.21 18.01 -2.92
N TRP A 105 -5.62 17.76 -4.09
CA TRP A 105 -5.21 18.80 -5.04
C TRP A 105 -6.38 19.60 -5.62
N THR A 106 -7.56 18.99 -5.75
CA THR A 106 -8.77 19.71 -6.18
C THR A 106 -9.44 20.51 -5.06
N LEU A 107 -9.43 20.02 -3.82
CA LEU A 107 -10.09 20.68 -2.69
C LEU A 107 -9.29 21.87 -2.15
N LEU A 108 -7.96 21.80 -2.18
CA LEU A 108 -7.07 22.86 -1.70
C LEU A 108 -7.30 24.23 -2.38
N PRO A 109 -7.36 24.36 -3.72
CA PRO A 109 -7.65 25.63 -4.38
C PRO A 109 -9.10 26.09 -4.19
N VAL A 110 -10.06 25.18 -4.07
CA VAL A 110 -11.47 25.51 -3.76
C VAL A 110 -11.59 26.13 -2.37
N PHE A 111 -10.93 25.54 -1.37
CA PHE A 111 -10.89 26.08 -0.01
C PHE A 111 -10.12 27.41 0.06
N GLY A 112 -8.96 27.48 -0.59
CA GLY A 112 -8.18 28.72 -0.67
C GLY A 112 -8.96 29.87 -1.30
N PHE A 113 -9.77 29.57 -2.32
CA PHE A 113 -10.64 30.57 -2.94
C PHE A 113 -11.77 31.01 -2.01
N ALA A 114 -12.49 30.08 -1.38
CA ALA A 114 -13.59 30.41 -0.46
C ALA A 114 -13.12 31.36 0.66
N ILE A 115 -11.90 31.14 1.17
CA ILE A 115 -11.25 32.04 2.12
C ILE A 115 -10.95 33.39 1.47
N SER A 116 -10.33 33.43 0.29
CA SER A 116 -10.00 34.70 -0.39
C SER A 116 -11.22 35.56 -0.75
N ALA A 117 -12.34 34.93 -1.11
CA ALA A 117 -13.60 35.60 -1.44
C ALA A 117 -14.25 36.26 -0.21
N MET A 118 -13.94 35.81 1.01
CA MET A 118 -14.36 36.50 2.23
C MET A 118 -13.62 37.83 2.47
N PHE A 119 -12.43 38.03 1.88
CA PHE A 119 -11.56 39.18 2.15
C PHE A 119 -11.49 40.21 1.02
N ILE A 120 -11.80 39.86 -0.23
CA ILE A 120 -11.60 40.75 -1.38
C ILE A 120 -12.93 41.03 -2.09
N LYS A 121 -13.47 42.25 -1.95
CA LYS A 121 -14.77 42.68 -2.51
C LYS A 121 -14.77 43.12 -3.99
N ALA A 122 -13.64 43.05 -4.68
CA ALA A 122 -13.52 43.61 -6.03
C ALA A 122 -12.62 42.73 -6.91
N VAL A 123 -13.18 41.68 -7.52
CA VAL A 123 -12.52 41.00 -8.64
C VAL A 123 -13.63 40.47 -9.56
N GLU A 124 -13.68 40.96 -10.80
CA GLU A 124 -14.67 40.52 -11.80
C GLU A 124 -14.19 39.30 -12.62
N TRP A 125 -12.90 38.94 -12.49
CA TRP A 125 -12.23 37.85 -13.21
C TRP A 125 -11.89 36.56 -12.41
N PRO A 126 -12.22 36.37 -11.11
CA PRO A 126 -11.70 35.25 -10.34
C PRO A 126 -12.44 33.93 -10.64
N MET A 127 -13.71 34.01 -11.10
CA MET A 127 -14.52 32.83 -11.35
C MET A 127 -13.98 32.00 -12.52
N LEU A 128 -13.54 32.64 -13.61
CA LEU A 128 -13.01 31.93 -14.76
C LEU A 128 -11.68 31.21 -14.44
N GLY A 129 -10.80 31.83 -13.63
CA GLY A 129 -9.58 31.19 -13.14
C GLY A 129 -9.86 29.96 -12.25
N MET A 130 -10.93 29.98 -11.46
CA MET A 130 -11.36 28.80 -10.69
C MET A 130 -11.89 27.68 -11.56
N PHE A 131 -12.75 27.99 -12.52
CA PHE A 131 -13.30 26.97 -13.42
C PHE A 131 -12.19 26.29 -14.22
N VAL A 132 -11.23 27.07 -14.73
CA VAL A 132 -10.09 26.54 -15.49
C VAL A 132 -9.17 25.71 -14.59
N SER A 133 -8.84 26.18 -13.38
CA SER A 133 -7.97 25.42 -12.46
C SER A 133 -8.64 24.14 -11.93
N GLY A 134 -9.94 24.17 -11.64
CA GLY A 134 -10.72 23.00 -11.25
C GLY A 134 -10.84 21.97 -12.39
N LEU A 135 -11.09 22.42 -13.62
CA LEU A 135 -11.11 21.55 -14.80
C LEU A 135 -9.75 20.91 -15.04
N LEU A 136 -8.66 21.69 -15.03
CA LEU A 136 -7.31 21.17 -15.23
C LEU A 136 -6.91 20.19 -14.11
N GLY A 137 -7.23 20.50 -12.85
CA GLY A 137 -6.97 19.62 -11.72
C GLY A 137 -7.79 18.32 -11.78
N GLY A 138 -9.06 18.40 -12.19
CA GLY A 138 -9.94 17.26 -12.39
C GLY A 138 -9.46 16.36 -13.53
N VAL A 139 -9.09 16.95 -14.68
CA VAL A 139 -8.53 16.22 -15.83
C VAL A 139 -7.20 15.57 -15.47
N ALA A 140 -6.29 16.29 -14.81
CA ALA A 140 -5.01 15.73 -14.35
C ALA A 140 -5.22 14.56 -13.38
N THR A 141 -6.17 14.68 -12.44
CA THR A 141 -6.51 13.59 -11.52
C THR A 141 -7.07 12.37 -12.25
N LEU A 142 -8.01 12.58 -13.18
CA LEU A 142 -8.60 11.50 -13.98
C LEU A 142 -7.58 10.81 -14.88
N SER A 143 -6.67 11.57 -15.49
CA SER A 143 -5.62 11.02 -16.34
C SER A 143 -4.56 10.26 -15.54
N ILE A 144 -4.14 10.74 -14.37
CA ILE A 144 -3.27 9.98 -13.47
C ILE A 144 -3.97 8.71 -12.97
N TRP A 145 -5.25 8.79 -12.61
CA TRP A 145 -6.04 7.63 -12.20
C TRP A 145 -6.18 6.59 -13.32
N TYR A 146 -6.44 7.05 -14.55
CA TYR A 146 -6.52 6.21 -15.74
C TYR A 146 -5.18 5.53 -16.03
N LEU A 147 -4.07 6.28 -16.02
CA LEU A 147 -2.73 5.76 -16.22
C LEU A 147 -2.32 4.77 -15.12
N ALA A 148 -2.67 5.04 -13.86
CA ALA A 148 -2.43 4.11 -12.75
C ALA A 148 -3.21 2.79 -12.90
N ARG A 149 -4.39 2.83 -13.53
CA ARG A 149 -5.21 1.64 -13.78
C ARG A 149 -4.75 0.85 -15.01
N SER A 150 -4.25 1.54 -16.05
CA SER A 150 -3.71 0.92 -17.26
C SER A 150 -2.25 0.47 -17.13
N PHE A 151 -1.57 0.84 -16.03
CA PHE A 151 -0.17 0.49 -15.77
C PHE A 151 0.06 -1.03 -15.82
N ASP A 152 0.85 -1.51 -16.78
CA ASP A 152 1.33 -2.90 -16.83
C ASP A 152 2.86 -2.94 -16.69
N PRO A 153 3.38 -3.29 -15.52
CA PRO A 153 4.83 -3.33 -15.29
C PRO A 153 5.54 -4.42 -16.10
N ASN A 154 4.82 -5.31 -16.76
CA ASN A 154 5.38 -6.35 -17.62
C ASN A 154 5.61 -5.87 -19.07
N GLN A 155 4.85 -4.87 -19.54
CA GLN A 155 5.01 -4.29 -20.87
C GLN A 155 5.91 -3.04 -20.85
N ASP A 156 5.82 -2.25 -19.77
CA ASP A 156 6.57 -1.00 -19.63
C ASP A 156 7.99 -1.25 -19.11
N ARG A 157 8.88 -1.69 -20.00
CA ARG A 157 10.29 -2.04 -19.71
C ARG A 157 11.13 -0.90 -19.08
N TYR A 158 10.63 0.34 -19.09
CA TYR A 158 11.38 1.56 -18.75
C TYR A 158 10.82 2.34 -17.55
N LEU A 159 9.65 1.99 -17.03
CA LEU A 159 9.22 2.51 -15.74
C LEU A 159 10.00 1.75 -14.68
N ILE A 160 11.14 2.33 -14.30
CA ILE A 160 11.99 1.89 -13.19
C ILE A 160 11.14 2.01 -11.92
N TRP A 161 10.28 1.02 -11.67
CA TRP A 161 10.00 0.61 -10.31
C TRP A 161 11.38 0.22 -9.80
N ARG A 162 12.00 1.13 -9.04
CA ARG A 162 13.25 0.88 -8.33
C ARG A 162 12.78 0.19 -7.04
N PRO A 163 12.77 -1.14 -6.95
CA PRO A 163 12.81 -1.73 -5.62
C PRO A 163 13.98 -1.05 -4.92
N ASP A 164 13.75 -0.57 -3.72
CA ASP A 164 14.81 -0.50 -2.74
C ASP A 164 15.63 -1.81 -2.85
N LYS A 165 16.96 -1.71 -2.85
CA LYS A 165 17.85 -2.88 -3.09
C LYS A 165 17.57 -4.07 -2.14
N GLU A 166 16.81 -3.85 -1.07
CA GLU A 166 16.28 -4.85 -0.15
C GLU A 166 15.17 -5.74 -0.73
N THR A 167 14.29 -5.24 -1.61
CA THR A 167 13.18 -6.05 -2.17
C THR A 167 13.63 -6.98 -3.29
N GLU A 168 14.69 -6.66 -4.03
CA GLU A 168 15.30 -7.55 -5.03
C GLU A 168 15.94 -8.81 -4.40
N GLN A 169 16.33 -8.75 -3.13
CA GLN A 169 16.97 -9.86 -2.42
C GLN A 169 16.00 -10.92 -1.86
N LYS A 170 14.69 -10.73 -1.99
CA LYS A 170 13.71 -11.53 -1.25
C LYS A 170 13.10 -12.69 -2.06
N ALA A 171 13.47 -12.92 -3.32
CA ALA A 171 12.92 -14.01 -4.14
C ALA A 171 13.94 -15.14 -4.35
N LEU A 172 13.55 -16.37 -4.02
CA LEU A 172 14.37 -17.58 -4.17
C LEU A 172 13.69 -18.57 -5.10
N THR A 173 14.47 -19.22 -5.96
CA THR A 173 13.98 -20.41 -6.67
C THR A 173 13.73 -21.54 -5.67
N ARG A 174 12.86 -22.49 -6.01
CA ARG A 174 12.60 -23.66 -5.16
C ARG A 174 13.87 -24.36 -4.68
N LYS A 175 14.83 -24.59 -5.57
CA LYS A 175 16.11 -25.25 -5.23
C LYS A 175 16.93 -24.43 -4.22
N ALA A 176 16.97 -23.11 -4.39
CA ALA A 176 17.70 -22.24 -3.46
C ALA A 176 17.02 -22.18 -2.09
N PHE A 177 15.68 -22.17 -2.05
CA PHE A 177 14.92 -22.22 -0.80
C PHE A 177 15.15 -23.53 -0.04
N GLU A 178 15.01 -24.68 -0.72
CA GLU A 178 15.24 -26.00 -0.12
C GLU A 178 16.67 -26.14 0.41
N PHE A 179 17.66 -25.58 -0.28
CA PHE A 179 19.06 -25.56 0.17
C PHE A 179 19.23 -24.76 1.47
N LEU A 180 18.67 -23.56 1.55
CA LEU A 180 18.78 -22.70 2.73
C LEU A 180 18.01 -23.25 3.94
N VAL A 181 16.91 -23.95 3.71
CA VAL A 181 16.20 -24.68 4.78
C VAL A 181 17.06 -25.86 5.28
N ALA A 182 17.71 -26.60 4.38
CA ALA A 182 18.59 -27.71 4.74
C ALA A 182 19.84 -27.26 5.52
N GLU A 183 20.36 -26.06 5.24
CA GLU A 183 21.46 -25.43 5.99
C GLU A 183 21.01 -24.84 7.34
N GLY A 184 19.71 -24.82 7.63
CA GLY A 184 19.16 -24.20 8.84
C GLY A 184 19.22 -22.67 8.83
N ALA A 185 19.46 -22.05 7.66
CA ALA A 185 19.48 -20.61 7.49
C ALA A 185 18.07 -20.00 7.43
N ILE A 186 17.06 -20.81 7.06
CA ILE A 186 15.65 -20.40 6.99
C ILE A 186 14.79 -21.38 7.78
N GLN A 187 13.88 -20.84 8.58
CA GLN A 187 12.82 -21.61 9.22
C GLN A 187 11.63 -21.69 8.26
N ASP A 188 11.24 -22.90 7.87
CA ASP A 188 10.03 -23.13 7.09
C ASP A 188 8.82 -23.04 8.03
N ASP A 189 8.15 -21.89 8.02
CA ASP A 189 6.92 -21.67 8.79
C ASP A 189 5.71 -22.47 8.22
N GLY A 190 5.96 -23.33 7.24
CA GLY A 190 4.96 -24.09 6.51
C GLY A 190 4.28 -23.24 5.45
N PRO A 191 3.54 -23.87 4.52
CA PRO A 191 2.73 -23.13 3.57
C PRO A 191 1.67 -22.37 4.38
N THR A 192 1.78 -21.03 4.42
CA THR A 192 0.60 -20.20 4.65
C THR A 192 -0.31 -20.46 3.47
N ALA A 193 -1.20 -21.45 3.65
CA ALA A 193 -2.09 -21.93 2.62
C ALA A 193 -2.86 -20.75 2.01
N LEU A 194 -2.72 -20.64 0.69
CA LEU A 194 -3.52 -19.79 -0.19
C LEU A 194 -5.00 -20.19 -0.11
#